data_AF-A0A1H6P1S5-F1
#
_entry.id   AF-A0A1H6P1S5-F1
#
_cell.length_a   1.000
_cell.length_b   1.000
_cell.length_c   1.000
_cell.angle_alpha   90.00
_cell.angle_beta   90.00
_cell.angle_gamma   90.00
#
_symmetry.space_group_name_H-M   'P 1'
#
loop_
_entity.id
_entity.type
_entity.pdbx_description
1 polymer ?
#
loop_
_entity_poly.entity_id
_entity_poly.type
_entity_poly.pdbx_seq_one_letter_code
_entity_poly.pdbx_strand_id
1 'polypeptide(L)'
;MRISARNQIKGTVLEVTKGATTSHVRVDIGGGQVVTSSITNEAVDDLALKAGGKCIVVVKASDVMIAVRRLHGLPSQAAVTNSSGRSTRSALHRRRRIASRLPLAPTSQFPPQRSLI
;
A
#
# COMPACT_ATOMS: atom_id res chain seq x y z
N MET A 1 5.16 10.11 -14.94
CA MET A 1 5.84 8.84 -15.27
C MET A 1 4.80 7.75 -15.45
N ARG A 2 5.02 6.80 -16.37
CA ARG A 2 4.17 5.60 -16.53
C ARG A 2 4.99 4.37 -16.14
N ILE A 3 4.72 3.82 -14.97
CA ILE A 3 5.41 2.63 -14.42
C ILE A 3 4.38 1.70 -13.76
N SER A 4 4.67 0.39 -13.70
CA SER A 4 3.75 -0.61 -13.15
C SER A 4 3.67 -0.61 -11.62
N ALA A 5 4.63 0.02 -10.94
CA ALA A 5 4.62 0.20 -9.49
C ALA A 5 3.43 1.07 -9.07
N ARG A 6 2.57 0.51 -8.21
CA ARG A 6 1.29 1.11 -7.82
C ARG A 6 1.41 2.08 -6.64
N ASN A 7 2.42 1.91 -5.79
CA ASN A 7 2.62 2.78 -4.64
C ASN A 7 3.60 3.89 -5.02
N GLN A 8 3.08 5.12 -5.14
CA GLN A 8 3.85 6.31 -5.48
C GLN A 8 3.56 7.38 -4.44
N ILE A 9 4.56 7.72 -3.63
CA ILE A 9 4.42 8.62 -2.49
C ILE A 9 5.31 9.83 -2.72
N LYS A 10 4.72 11.03 -2.79
CA LYS A 10 5.48 12.27 -2.94
C LYS A 10 6.24 12.54 -1.64
N GLY A 11 7.46 13.05 -1.76
CA GLY A 11 8.25 13.42 -0.60
C GLY A 11 9.39 14.38 -0.91
N THR A 12 10.11 14.73 0.14
CA THR A 12 11.31 15.57 0.08
C THR A 12 12.48 14.79 0.66
N VAL A 13 13.60 14.74 -0.07
CA VAL A 13 14.82 14.10 0.41
C VAL A 13 15.33 14.89 1.61
N LEU A 14 15.48 14.21 2.74
CA LEU A 14 16.09 14.77 3.95
C LEU A 14 17.61 14.70 3.87
N GLU A 15 18.13 13.52 3.56
CA GLU A 15 19.56 13.25 3.49
C GLU A 15 19.86 12.07 2.56
N VAL A 16 21.10 12.05 2.08
CA VAL A 16 21.67 10.96 1.28
C VAL A 16 23.01 10.57 1.91
N THR A 17 23.11 9.34 2.39
CA THR A 17 24.32 8.81 3.01
C THR A 17 24.95 7.80 2.07
N LYS A 18 26.07 8.16 1.44
CA LYS A 18 26.81 7.27 0.55
C LYS A 18 27.63 6.24 1.36
N GLY A 19 27.48 4.97 1.02
CA GLY A 19 28.34 3.89 1.49
C GLY A 19 29.37 3.48 0.45
N ALA A 20 29.96 2.29 0.61
CA ALA A 20 30.96 1.76 -0.33
C ALA A 20 30.37 1.43 -1.72
N THR A 21 29.12 0.95 -1.78
CA THR A 21 28.46 0.54 -3.02
C THR A 21 27.01 1.04 -3.10
N THR A 22 26.33 1.05 -1.96
CA THR A 22 24.94 1.51 -1.84
C THR A 22 24.86 2.77 -1.00
N SER A 23 23.90 3.62 -1.34
CA SER A 23 23.52 4.81 -0.62
C SER A 23 22.17 4.63 0.06
N HIS A 24 22.05 5.19 1.27
CA HIS A 24 20.78 5.33 1.95
C HIS A 24 20.18 6.71 1.69
N VAL A 25 18.97 6.74 1.14
CA VAL A 25 18.23 7.97 0.88
C VAL A 25 17.04 8.04 1.82
N ARG A 26 16.99 9.06 2.67
CA ARG A 26 15.89 9.30 3.59
C ARG A 26 14.96 10.36 3.02
N VAL A 27 13.67 10.06 2.97
CA VAL A 27 12.65 10.90 2.35
C VAL A 27 11.53 11.14 3.34
N ASP A 28 11.25 12.41 3.63
CA ASP A 28 10.05 12.83 4.34
C ASP A 28 8.84 12.74 3.40
N ILE A 29 7.85 11.95 3.80
CA ILE A 29 6.59 11.75 3.06
C ILE A 29 5.40 12.44 3.73
N GLY A 30 5.66 13.27 4.76
CA GLY A 30 4.66 14.02 5.51
C GLY A 30 4.10 13.26 6.72
N GLY A 31 3.45 14.01 7.62
CA GLY A 31 2.86 13.46 8.84
C GLY A 31 3.89 12.89 9.82
N GLY A 32 5.13 13.40 9.79
CA GLY A 32 6.23 12.92 10.63
C GLY A 32 6.80 11.56 10.23
N GLN A 33 6.47 11.06 9.04
CA GLN A 33 6.91 9.75 8.55
C GLN A 33 8.07 9.90 7.56
N VAL A 34 9.07 9.02 7.71
CA VAL A 34 10.25 8.97 6.85
C VAL A 34 10.37 7.59 6.22
N VAL A 35 10.54 7.56 4.89
CA VAL A 35 10.90 6.35 4.16
C VAL A 35 12.40 6.36 3.91
N THR A 36 13.06 5.22 4.15
CA THR A 36 14.47 5.03 3.79
C THR A 36 14.56 4.07 2.61
N SER A 37 15.25 4.48 1.55
CA SER A 37 15.58 3.64 0.41
C SER A 37 17.07 3.30 0.43
N SER A 38 17.41 2.11 -0.05
CA SER A 38 18.79 1.70 -0.32
C SER A 38 18.92 1.46 -1.82
N ILE A 39 19.74 2.27 -2.49
CA ILE A 39 19.98 2.20 -3.93
C ILE A 39 21.48 2.30 -4.21
N THR A 40 21.93 2.02 -5.42
CA THR A 40 23.35 2.13 -5.75
C THR A 40 23.82 3.59 -5.74
N ASN A 41 25.12 3.80 -5.55
CA ASN A 41 25.70 5.14 -5.59
C ASN A 41 25.49 5.81 -6.96
N GLU A 42 25.58 5.03 -8.04
CA GLU A 42 25.34 5.50 -9.41
C GLU A 42 23.90 5.99 -9.58
N ALA A 43 22.92 5.27 -9.03
CA ALA A 43 21.52 5.68 -9.12
C ALA A 43 21.25 7.00 -8.37
N VAL A 44 21.95 7.27 -7.26
CA VAL A 44 21.88 8.57 -6.58
C VAL A 44 22.38 9.69 -7.47
N ASP A 45 23.52 9.46 -8.12
CA ASP A 45 24.19 10.45 -8.96
C ASP A 45 23.40 10.71 -10.26
N ASP A 46 22.92 9.65 -10.92
CA ASP A 46 22.10 9.73 -12.13
C ASP A 46 20.78 10.47 -11.91
N LEU A 47 20.16 10.27 -10.74
CA LEU A 47 18.92 10.95 -10.36
C LEU A 47 19.15 12.32 -9.71
N ALA A 48 20.42 12.73 -9.55
CA ALA A 48 20.84 13.96 -8.87
C ALA A 48 20.15 14.16 -7.50
N LEU A 49 20.02 13.08 -6.72
CA LEU A 49 19.36 13.13 -5.41
C LEU A 49 20.19 13.92 -4.42
N LYS A 50 19.56 14.91 -3.79
CA LYS A 50 20.18 15.78 -2.79
C LYS A 50 19.17 16.20 -1.73
N ALA A 51 19.66 16.53 -0.54
CA ALA A 51 18.84 17.08 0.54
C ALA A 51 18.02 18.30 0.06
N GLY A 52 16.77 18.38 0.49
CA GLY A 52 15.78 19.38 0.06
C GLY A 52 15.17 19.13 -1.33
N GLY A 53 15.65 18.13 -2.08
CA GLY A 53 15.11 17.78 -3.38
C GLY A 53 13.73 17.14 -3.29
N LYS A 54 12.82 17.51 -4.20
CA LYS A 54 11.52 16.83 -4.34
C LYS A 54 11.71 15.50 -5.06
N CYS A 55 11.11 14.44 -4.56
CA CYS A 55 11.14 13.13 -5.20
C CYS A 55 9.80 12.39 -5.04
N ILE A 56 9.69 11.26 -5.74
CA ILE A 56 8.58 10.31 -5.58
C ILE A 56 9.19 8.99 -5.13
N VAL A 57 8.82 8.52 -3.95
CA VAL A 57 9.13 7.17 -3.48
C VAL A 57 8.23 6.20 -4.23
N VAL A 58 8.85 5.21 -4.87
CA VAL A 58 8.16 4.19 -5.66
C VAL A 58 8.37 2.83 -5.00
N VAL A 59 7.28 2.16 -4.65
CA VAL A 59 7.32 0.80 -4.09
C VAL A 59 6.46 -0.12 -4.95
N LYS A 60 7.04 -1.23 -5.43
CA LYS A 60 6.30 -2.25 -6.16
C LYS A 60 5.27 -2.89 -5.24
N ALA A 61 4.06 -3.14 -5.75
CA ALA A 61 2.96 -3.65 -4.92
C ALA A 61 3.23 -5.02 -4.30
N SER A 62 4.01 -5.88 -4.96
CA SER A 62 4.34 -7.22 -4.46
C SER A 62 5.29 -7.24 -3.27
N ASP A 63 5.99 -6.13 -3.02
CA ASP A 63 7.08 -6.07 -2.03
C ASP A 63 6.57 -5.47 -0.71
N VAL A 64 5.31 -5.02 -0.68
CA VAL A 64 4.64 -4.53 0.53
C VAL A 64 4.06 -5.72 1.30
N MET A 65 4.60 -5.94 2.49
CA MET A 65 4.11 -6.97 3.41
C MET A 65 2.99 -6.42 4.30
N ILE A 66 2.05 -7.28 4.69
CA ILE A 66 1.00 -6.98 5.68
C ILE A 66 1.19 -7.90 6.88
N ALA A 67 1.20 -7.32 8.08
CA ALA A 67 1.31 -8.06 9.33
C ALA A 67 0.21 -7.63 10.31
N VAL A 68 -0.36 -8.59 11.04
CA VAL A 68 -1.26 -8.34 12.17
C VAL A 68 -0.60 -8.87 13.44
N ARG A 69 -0.43 -8.03 14.46
CA ARG A 69 0.08 -8.47 15.75
C ARG A 69 -1.01 -9.21 16.49
N ARG A 70 -0.82 -10.51 16.76
CA ARG A 70 -1.66 -11.21 17.71
C ARG A 70 -1.23 -10.77 19.11
N LEU A 71 -2.10 -10.06 19.84
CA LEU A 71 -1.85 -9.75 21.25
C LEU A 71 -1.93 -11.07 22.03
N HIS A 72 -0.89 -11.35 22.83
CA HIS A 72 -0.88 -12.50 23.74
C HIS A 72 -2.03 -12.32 24.74
N GLY A 73 -3.00 -13.24 24.74
CA GLY A 73 -4.18 -13.18 25.63
C GLY A 73 -5.54 -13.08 24.93
N LEU A 74 -5.60 -12.97 23.60
CA LEU A 74 -6.88 -13.14 22.88
C LEU A 74 -7.11 -14.63 22.57
N PRO A 75 -8.26 -15.21 22.94
CA PRO A 75 -8.54 -16.61 22.65
C PRO A 75 -8.44 -16.84 21.13
N SER A 76 -7.62 -17.82 20.74
CA SER A 76 -7.52 -18.27 19.35
C SER A 76 -8.91 -18.61 18.87
N GLN A 77 -9.46 -17.83 17.92
CA GLN A 77 -10.80 -17.97 17.34
C GLN A 77 -11.66 -18.97 18.10
N ALA A 78 -12.35 -18.49 19.14
CA ALA A 78 -13.37 -19.29 19.79
C ALA A 78 -14.21 -19.91 18.67
N ALA A 79 -14.21 -21.24 18.61
CA ALA A 79 -15.20 -21.97 17.86
C ALA A 79 -16.54 -21.30 18.21
N VAL A 80 -17.21 -20.72 17.22
CA VAL A 80 -18.56 -20.19 17.42
C VAL A 80 -19.42 -21.42 17.69
N THR A 81 -19.49 -21.81 18.96
CA THR A 81 -20.45 -22.78 19.47
C THR A 81 -21.62 -21.97 20.01
N ASN A 82 -22.82 -22.38 19.63
CA ASN A 82 -24.03 -21.94 20.31
C ASN A 82 -24.08 -22.57 21.71
N SER A 83 -25.00 -22.09 22.55
CA SER A 83 -25.19 -22.52 23.95
C SER A 83 -25.45 -24.01 24.16
N SER A 84 -25.52 -24.81 23.10
CA SER A 84 -25.69 -26.28 23.13
C SER A 84 -24.44 -27.07 22.73
N GLY A 85 -23.28 -26.42 22.55
CA GLY A 85 -21.99 -27.10 22.40
C GLY A 85 -21.76 -27.86 21.08
N ARG A 86 -22.63 -27.72 20.07
CA ARG A 86 -22.41 -28.32 18.74
C ARG A 86 -21.66 -27.38 17.81
N SER A 87 -20.54 -27.86 17.27
CA SER A 87 -19.78 -27.21 16.20
C SER A 87 -20.63 -27.12 14.93
N THR A 88 -21.16 -25.94 14.59
CA THR A 88 -21.93 -25.73 13.37
C THR A 88 -20.98 -25.39 12.21
N ARG A 89 -20.47 -26.41 11.53
CA ARG A 89 -19.73 -26.25 10.26
C ARG A 89 -20.59 -25.77 9.06
N SER A 90 -21.86 -25.38 9.23
CA SER A 90 -22.78 -25.18 8.09
C SER A 90 -23.29 -23.76 7.81
N ALA A 91 -22.75 -22.71 8.43
CA ALA A 91 -23.28 -21.35 8.29
C ALA A 91 -22.62 -20.47 7.20
N LEU A 92 -21.92 -21.05 6.21
CA LEU A 92 -21.26 -20.28 5.13
C LEU A 92 -22.16 -20.02 3.90
N HIS A 93 -23.46 -20.35 3.94
CA HIS A 93 -24.33 -20.23 2.76
C HIS A 93 -25.60 -19.38 2.90
N ARG A 94 -25.81 -18.63 4.00
CA ARG A 94 -27.01 -17.77 4.14
C ARG A 94 -26.74 -16.34 4.63
N ARG A 95 -25.75 -15.66 4.05
CA ARG A 95 -25.69 -14.19 4.06
C ARG A 95 -25.30 -13.63 2.68
N ARG A 96 -26.16 -13.88 1.69
CA ARG A 96 -26.18 -13.16 0.39
C ARG A 96 -27.54 -12.52 0.08
N ARG A 97 -28.38 -12.29 1.08
CA ARG A 97 -29.50 -11.35 1.01
C ARG A 97 -29.25 -10.27 2.05
N ILE A 98 -29.52 -9.02 1.70
CA ILE A 98 -29.16 -7.77 2.41
C ILE A 98 -27.77 -7.21 2.02
N ALA A 99 -27.57 -6.97 0.73
CA ALA A 99 -26.68 -5.91 0.23
C ALA A 99 -27.10 -5.43 -1.18
N SER A 100 -28.39 -5.47 -1.51
CA SER A 100 -28.92 -5.08 -2.83
C SER A 100 -29.75 -3.79 -2.81
N ARG A 101 -29.51 -2.90 -1.84
CA ARG A 101 -30.14 -1.57 -1.77
C ARG A 101 -29.19 -0.50 -1.25
N LEU A 102 -28.06 -0.32 -1.92
CA LEU A 102 -27.48 1.02 -2.00
C LEU A 102 -27.77 1.57 -3.40
N PRO A 103 -28.33 2.79 -3.54
CA PRO A 103 -28.46 3.42 -4.83
C PRO A 103 -27.07 3.67 -5.39
N LEU A 104 -26.83 3.17 -6.61
CA LEU A 104 -25.67 3.52 -7.42
C LEU A 104 -25.73 5.02 -7.71
N ALA A 105 -24.67 5.76 -7.37
CA ALA A 105 -24.51 7.13 -7.85
C ALA A 105 -24.49 7.14 -9.39
N PRO A 106 -25.09 8.14 -10.05
CA PRO A 106 -25.12 8.20 -11.50
C PRO A 106 -23.71 8.34 -12.06
N THR A 107 -23.33 7.37 -12.88
CA THR A 107 -22.14 7.33 -13.70
C THR A 107 -22.12 8.57 -14.60
N SER A 108 -21.22 9.53 -14.34
CA SER A 108 -20.96 10.60 -15.28
C SER A 108 -20.34 9.99 -16.54
N GLN A 109 -21.10 10.03 -17.63
CA GLN A 109 -20.67 9.69 -18.98
C GLN A 109 -19.38 10.46 -19.32
N PHE A 110 -18.26 9.75 -19.43
CA PHE A 110 -17.13 10.24 -20.21
C PHE A 110 -17.32 9.73 -21.65
N PRO A 111 -17.37 10.63 -22.66
CA PRO A 111 -17.52 10.22 -24.06
C PRO A 111 -16.23 9.57 -24.58
N PRO A 112 -16.33 8.68 -25.59
CA PRO A 112 -15.17 8.07 -26.22
C PRO A 112 -14.42 9.13 -27.04
N GLN A 113 -13.20 9.49 -26.62
CA GLN A 113 -12.27 10.24 -27.46
C GLN A 113 -11.84 9.33 -28.62
N ARG A 114 -12.36 9.66 -29.81
CA ARG A 114 -12.01 9.04 -31.08
C ARG A 114 -10.50 9.14 -31.32
N SER A 115 -9.91 8.00 -31.65
CA SER A 115 -8.67 7.87 -32.40
C SER A 115 -8.76 8.65 -33.71
N LEU A 116 -7.86 9.61 -33.89
CA LEU A 116 -7.47 10.18 -35.18
C LEU A 116 -5.94 10.30 -35.15
N ILE A 117 -5.32 9.49 -36.02
CA ILE A 117 -4.00 9.63 -36.67
C ILE A 117 -2.79 9.84 -35.75
#